data_AF-A0A7C4BMW4-F1
#
_entry.id   AF-A0A7C4BMW4-F1
#
_cell.length_a   1.000
_cell.length_b   1.000
_cell.length_c   1.000
_cell.angle_alpha   90.00
_cell.angle_beta   90.00
_cell.angle_gamma   90.00
#
_symmetry.space_group_name_H-M   'P 1'
#
loop_
_entity.id
_entity.type
_entity.pdbx_description
1 polymer ?
#
loop_
_entity_poly.entity_id
_entity_poly.type
_entity_poly.pdbx_seq_one_letter_code
_entity_poly.pdbx_strand_id
1 'polypeptide(L)'
;MFEFLRKGATSIFAKVFLAVIVIVFIFWGIGTFTGDRSQVVAEIPGEKITAREFREFYNYQLFQLKLAFGEQALEHAKDQKFKEEVLRELIRRKLLLKFAETLGLSVSKKEVEMYLAQIQAFQEKGALSPAKYQALLREV
;
A
#
# COMPACT_ATOMS: atom_id res chain seq x y z
N MET A 1 -23.74 -14.85 42.91
CA MET A 1 -23.14 -13.66 42.26
C MET A 1 -23.49 -13.54 40.77
N PHE A 2 -23.75 -14.62 40.02
CA PHE A 2 -24.25 -14.54 38.63
C PHE A 2 -25.74 -14.15 38.49
N GLU A 3 -26.52 -14.18 39.56
CA GLU A 3 -27.95 -13.81 39.53
C GLU A 3 -28.22 -12.30 39.52
N PHE A 4 -27.27 -11.49 40.04
CA PHE A 4 -27.40 -10.02 40.06
C PHE A 4 -27.20 -9.40 38.67
N LEU A 5 -26.36 -10.02 37.83
CA LEU A 5 -26.23 -9.65 36.42
C LEU A 5 -27.50 -10.02 35.62
N ARG A 6 -28.13 -11.16 35.92
CA ARG A 6 -29.35 -11.62 35.23
C ARG A 6 -30.59 -10.79 35.58
N LYS A 7 -30.74 -10.36 36.84
CA LYS A 7 -31.84 -9.47 37.27
C LYS A 7 -31.72 -8.05 36.73
N GLY A 8 -30.51 -7.53 36.49
CA GLY A 8 -30.29 -6.24 35.84
C GLY A 8 -30.58 -6.26 34.34
N ALA A 9 -30.26 -7.37 33.66
CA ALA A 9 -30.44 -7.55 32.22
C ALA A 9 -31.92 -7.64 31.76
N THR A 10 -32.87 -7.83 32.69
CA THR A 10 -34.31 -7.95 32.39
C THR A 10 -35.12 -6.73 32.83
N SER A 11 -34.48 -5.70 33.39
CA SER A 11 -35.16 -4.46 33.78
C SER A 11 -35.50 -3.62 32.55
N ILE A 12 -36.74 -3.09 32.49
CA ILE A 12 -37.17 -2.13 31.45
C ILE A 12 -36.18 -0.96 31.35
N PHE A 13 -35.61 -0.52 32.47
CA PHE A 13 -34.59 0.53 32.50
C PHE A 13 -33.33 0.15 31.72
N ALA A 14 -32.87 -1.10 31.80
CA ALA A 14 -31.71 -1.57 31.05
C ALA A 14 -31.98 -1.60 29.54
N LYS A 15 -33.20 -1.97 29.12
CA LYS A 15 -33.60 -1.94 27.71
C LYS A 15 -33.66 -0.52 27.16
N VAL A 16 -34.20 0.43 27.92
CA VAL A 16 -34.26 1.84 27.51
C VAL A 16 -32.85 2.42 27.39
N PHE A 17 -31.98 2.15 28.36
CA PHE A 17 -30.59 2.61 28.32
C PHE A 17 -29.82 2.03 27.13
N LEU A 18 -29.98 0.72 26.87
CA LEU A 18 -29.40 0.06 25.70
C LEU A 18 -29.92 0.66 24.39
N ALA A 19 -31.22 0.94 24.30
CA ALA A 19 -31.83 1.54 23.11
C ALA A 19 -31.27 2.94 22.83
N VAL A 20 -31.06 3.76 23.86
CA VAL A 20 -30.42 5.08 23.71
C VAL A 20 -28.99 4.95 23.20
N ILE A 21 -28.21 4.01 23.74
CA ILE A 21 -26.83 3.74 23.26
C ILE A 21 -26.85 3.34 21.77
N VAL A 22 -27.72 2.40 21.39
CA VAL A 22 -27.86 1.96 20.00
C VAL A 22 -28.23 3.11 19.08
N ILE A 23 -29.14 4.00 19.49
CA ILE A 23 -29.50 5.20 18.73
C ILE A 23 -28.27 6.09 18.52
N VAL A 24 -27.45 6.33 19.56
CA VAL A 24 -26.22 7.11 19.41
C VAL A 24 -25.25 6.43 18.43
N PHE A 25 -25.11 5.11 18.46
CA PHE A 25 -24.30 4.36 17.47
C PHE A 25 -24.86 4.42 16.04
N ILE A 26 -26.18 4.55 15.86
CA ILE A 26 -26.80 4.75 14.55
C ILE A 26 -26.51 6.16 14.03
N PHE A 27 -26.62 7.19 14.88
CA PHE A 27 -26.37 8.59 14.51
C PHE A 27 -24.87 8.91 14.35
N TRP A 28 -24.00 8.30 15.15
CA TRP A 28 -22.54 8.39 14.99
C TRP A 28 -22.04 7.48 13.86
N GLY A 29 -22.80 6.41 13.57
CA GLY A 29 -22.48 5.39 12.58
C GLY A 29 -21.49 4.35 13.12
N ILE A 30 -21.60 3.14 12.57
CA ILE A 30 -20.44 2.27 12.37
C ILE A 30 -19.50 3.02 11.43
N GLY A 31 -18.69 3.91 12.00
CA GLY A 31 -17.63 4.57 11.27
C GLY A 31 -16.91 3.50 10.49
N THR A 32 -16.88 3.64 9.17
CA THR A 32 -16.02 2.82 8.35
C THR A 32 -14.64 2.98 8.95
N PHE A 33 -14.11 1.92 9.56
CA PHE A 33 -12.68 1.74 9.78
C PHE A 33 -12.01 1.58 8.41
N THR A 34 -12.33 2.44 7.44
CA THR A 34 -11.40 2.81 6.39
C THR A 34 -10.31 3.55 7.13
N GLY A 35 -9.24 2.81 7.46
CA GLY A 35 -8.01 3.32 8.05
C GLY A 35 -7.33 4.29 7.09
N ASP A 36 -7.98 5.41 6.81
CA ASP A 36 -7.45 6.51 6.03
C ASP A 36 -6.81 7.55 6.96
N ARG A 37 -6.08 7.05 7.96
CA ARG A 37 -4.90 7.76 8.47
C ARG A 37 -3.72 7.55 7.52
N SER A 38 -3.98 7.39 6.22
CA SER A 38 -2.93 7.47 5.22
C SER A 38 -2.58 8.96 5.12
N GLN A 39 -1.60 9.39 5.92
CA GLN A 39 -1.09 10.76 5.83
C GLN A 39 -0.71 11.01 4.37
N VAL A 40 -1.34 11.97 3.71
CA VAL A 40 -1.02 12.33 2.33
C VAL A 40 0.29 13.11 2.38
N VAL A 41 1.28 12.68 1.60
CA VAL A 41 2.60 13.32 1.56
C VAL A 41 2.77 14.25 0.35
N ALA A 42 2.00 14.00 -0.71
CA ALA A 42 1.93 14.83 -1.90
C ALA A 42 0.63 14.54 -2.66
N GLU A 43 0.18 15.51 -3.46
CA GLU A 43 -0.98 15.37 -4.32
C GLU A 43 -0.59 15.78 -5.74
N ILE A 44 -0.87 14.92 -6.70
CA ILE A 44 -0.83 15.24 -8.13
C ILE A 44 -2.29 15.41 -8.60
N PRO A 45 -2.56 16.07 -9.74
CA PRO A 45 -3.93 16.30 -10.18
C PRO A 45 -4.74 15.00 -10.17
N GLY A 46 -5.77 14.91 -9.32
CA GLY A 46 -6.66 13.75 -9.24
C GLY A 46 -6.09 12.46 -8.62
N GLU A 47 -4.87 12.46 -8.07
CA GLU A 47 -4.30 11.29 -7.39
C GLU A 47 -3.44 11.71 -6.17
N LYS A 48 -3.71 11.06 -5.04
CA LYS A 48 -3.02 11.34 -3.78
C LYS A 48 -1.89 10.33 -3.56
N ILE A 49 -0.71 10.82 -3.22
CA ILE A 49 0.42 9.98 -2.82
C ILE A 49 0.37 9.83 -1.31
N THR A 50 0.13 8.60 -0.86
CA THR A 50 0.02 8.29 0.57
C THR A 50 1.39 8.11 1.21
N ALA A 51 1.50 8.34 2.52
CA ALA A 51 2.72 8.08 3.28
C ALA A 51 3.12 6.60 3.23
N ARG A 52 2.14 5.69 3.08
CA ARG A 52 2.42 4.26 2.90
C ARG A 52 3.16 4.02 1.59
N GLU A 53 2.60 4.53 0.50
CA GLU A 53 3.18 4.38 -0.84
C GLU A 53 4.59 5.01 -0.91
N PHE A 54 4.76 6.20 -0.34
CA PHE A 54 6.07 6.82 -0.26
C PHE A 54 7.06 5.98 0.55
N ARG A 55 6.65 5.40 1.70
CA ARG A 55 7.53 4.52 2.48
C ARG A 55 7.91 3.25 1.72
N GLU A 56 6.97 2.63 1.02
CA GLU A 56 7.24 1.45 0.19
C GLU A 56 8.25 1.78 -0.92
N PHE A 57 8.03 2.89 -1.63
CA PHE A 57 8.96 3.34 -2.67
C PHE A 57 10.33 3.77 -2.11
N TYR A 58 10.36 4.42 -0.95
CA TYR A 58 11.60 4.79 -0.27
C TYR A 58 12.43 3.58 0.14
N ASN A 59 11.79 2.56 0.72
CA ASN A 59 12.48 1.33 1.11
C ASN A 59 13.04 0.60 -0.10
N TYR A 60 12.32 0.60 -1.23
CA TYR A 60 12.81 0.05 -2.49
C TYR A 60 14.04 0.82 -3.00
N GLN A 61 13.99 2.16 -3.06
CA GLN A 61 15.14 2.96 -3.48
C GLN A 61 16.34 2.79 -2.55
N LEU A 62 16.09 2.68 -1.23
CA LEU A 62 17.12 2.41 -0.24
C LEU A 62 17.76 1.03 -0.44
N PHE A 63 16.96 0.00 -0.74
CA PHE A 63 17.47 -1.33 -1.04
C PHE A 63 18.38 -1.30 -2.29
N GLN A 64 17.96 -0.62 -3.35
CA GLN A 64 18.78 -0.45 -4.55
C GLN A 64 20.08 0.30 -4.27
N LEU A 65 20.01 1.35 -3.44
CA LEU A 65 21.20 2.10 -3.04
C LEU A 65 22.17 1.23 -2.22
N LYS A 66 21.65 0.38 -1.32
CA LYS A 66 22.46 -0.58 -0.55
C LYS A 66 23.14 -1.61 -1.45
N LEU A 67 22.47 -2.09 -2.49
CA LEU A 67 23.07 -3.03 -3.45
C LEU A 67 24.26 -2.39 -4.21
N ALA A 68 24.19 -1.09 -4.51
CA ALA A 68 25.24 -0.39 -5.23
C ALA A 68 26.40 0.11 -4.34
N PHE A 69 26.10 0.60 -3.13
CA PHE A 69 27.08 1.33 -2.29
C PHE A 69 27.35 0.67 -0.93
N GLY A 70 26.69 -0.44 -0.59
CA GLY A 70 26.89 -1.14 0.68
C GLY A 70 26.58 -0.27 1.91
N GLU A 71 27.47 -0.28 2.90
CA GLU A 71 27.30 0.44 4.17
C GLU A 71 27.24 1.97 4.02
N GLN A 72 27.87 2.54 2.98
CA GLN A 72 27.82 3.98 2.71
C GLN A 72 26.41 4.46 2.32
N ALA A 73 25.54 3.55 1.85
CA ALA A 73 24.16 3.88 1.51
C ALA A 73 23.35 4.39 2.73
N LEU A 74 23.68 3.94 3.94
CA LEU A 74 22.99 4.36 5.16
C LEU A 74 23.31 5.81 5.54
N GLU A 75 24.50 6.31 5.21
CA GLU A 75 24.85 7.72 5.44
C GLU A 75 24.09 8.63 4.47
N HIS A 76 24.05 8.26 3.19
CA HIS A 76 23.27 8.98 2.18
C HIS A 76 21.77 8.96 2.46
N ALA A 77 21.24 7.85 2.97
CA ALA A 77 19.81 7.72 3.30
C ALA A 77 19.37 8.54 4.53
N LYS A 78 20.31 8.96 5.38
CA LYS A 78 20.00 9.84 6.52
C LYS A 78 19.84 11.29 6.09
N ASP A 79 20.34 11.66 4.92
CA ASP A 79 20.18 13.01 4.37
C ASP A 79 18.70 13.27 4.03
N GLN A 80 18.20 14.44 4.45
CA GLN A 80 16.87 14.91 4.07
C GLN A 80 16.75 15.08 2.56
N LYS A 81 17.84 15.40 1.85
CA LYS A 81 17.88 15.51 0.39
C LYS A 81 17.47 14.21 -0.30
N PHE A 82 17.93 13.07 0.20
CA PHE A 82 17.59 11.77 -0.39
C PHE A 82 16.09 11.49 -0.31
N LYS A 83 15.45 11.79 0.83
CA LYS A 83 13.99 11.66 0.97
C LYS A 83 13.23 12.51 -0.04
N GLU A 84 13.66 13.75 -0.25
CA GLU A 84 13.05 14.64 -1.23
C GLU A 84 13.26 14.17 -2.67
N GLU A 85 14.45 13.66 -3.00
CA GLU A 85 14.74 13.09 -4.32
C GLU A 85 13.85 11.88 -4.61
N VAL A 86 13.71 10.97 -3.65
CA VAL A 86 12.82 9.82 -3.76
C VAL A 86 11.36 10.26 -3.93
N LEU A 87 10.93 11.30 -3.22
CA LEU A 87 9.56 11.83 -3.37
C LEU A 87 9.35 12.43 -4.76
N ARG A 88 10.30 13.24 -5.24
CA ARG A 88 10.28 13.81 -6.60
C ARG A 88 10.26 12.72 -7.67
N GLU A 89 11.02 11.65 -7.47
CA GLU A 89 11.02 10.48 -8.35
C GLU A 89 9.64 9.82 -8.43
N LEU A 90 9.02 9.59 -7.27
CA LEU A 90 7.69 9.00 -7.18
C LEU A 90 6.64 9.86 -7.89
N ILE A 91 6.67 11.18 -7.65
CA ILE A 91 5.80 12.15 -8.32
C ILE A 91 6.00 12.10 -9.84
N ARG A 92 7.25 12.13 -10.31
CA ARG A 92 7.56 12.08 -11.75
C ARG A 92 7.05 10.80 -12.40
N ARG A 93 7.23 9.65 -11.73
CA ARG A 93 6.74 8.35 -12.22
C ARG A 93 5.22 8.35 -12.36
N LYS A 94 4.49 8.89 -11.37
CA LYS A 94 3.03 8.99 -11.40
C LYS A 94 2.54 9.91 -12.51
N LEU A 95 3.16 11.08 -12.67
CA LEU A 95 2.82 12.01 -13.75
C LEU A 95 3.03 11.38 -15.13
N LEU A 96 4.11 10.61 -15.31
CA LEU A 96 4.38 9.92 -16.57
C LEU A 96 3.33 8.85 -16.88
N LEU A 97 2.95 8.04 -15.88
CA LEU A 97 1.89 7.04 -16.03
C LEU A 97 0.56 7.69 -16.39
N LYS A 98 0.19 8.76 -15.69
CA LYS A 98 -1.03 9.50 -15.98
C LYS A 98 -1.04 10.11 -17.38
N PHE A 99 0.11 10.61 -17.83
CA PHE A 99 0.25 11.12 -19.19
C PHE A 99 0.09 9.99 -20.22
N ALA A 100 0.67 8.81 -19.98
CA ALA A 100 0.49 7.64 -20.82
C ALA A 100 -0.97 7.19 -20.90
N GLU A 101 -1.69 7.18 -19.77
CA GLU A 101 -3.14 6.90 -19.73
C GLU A 101 -3.94 7.92 -20.56
N THR A 102 -3.60 9.21 -20.46
CA THR A 102 -4.24 10.28 -21.24
C THR A 102 -4.02 10.10 -22.75
N LEU A 103 -2.88 9.54 -23.15
CA LEU A 103 -2.57 9.17 -24.53
C LEU A 103 -3.22 7.85 -24.96
N GLY A 104 -3.93 7.16 -24.07
CA GLY A 104 -4.51 5.83 -24.34
C GLY A 104 -3.46 4.72 -24.51
N LEU A 105 -2.23 4.94 -24.02
CA LEU A 105 -1.19 3.93 -24.06
C LEU A 105 -1.50 2.85 -23.02
N SER A 106 -1.61 1.61 -23.46
CA SER A 106 -1.82 0.45 -22.60
C SER A 106 -0.93 -0.70 -23.07
N VAL A 107 -0.56 -1.57 -22.14
CA VAL A 107 0.25 -2.76 -22.44
C VAL A 107 -0.66 -3.98 -22.38
N SER A 108 -0.67 -4.78 -23.43
CA SER A 108 -1.46 -6.01 -23.48
C SER A 108 -0.83 -7.12 -22.64
N LYS A 109 -1.65 -8.07 -22.17
CA LYS A 109 -1.15 -9.25 -21.43
C LYS A 109 -0.10 -10.03 -22.22
N LYS A 110 -0.28 -10.15 -23.54
CA LYS A 110 0.63 -10.86 -24.44
C LYS A 110 1.99 -10.18 -24.53
N GLU A 111 2.04 -8.86 -24.54
CA GLU A 111 3.30 -8.10 -24.50
C GLU A 111 4.03 -8.29 -23.17
N VAL A 112 3.29 -8.30 -22.05
CA VAL A 112 3.87 -8.60 -20.73
C VAL A 112 4.45 -10.01 -20.70
N GLU A 113 3.72 -11.02 -21.17
CA GLU A 113 4.19 -12.41 -21.23
C GLU A 113 5.44 -12.55 -22.10
N MET A 114 5.46 -11.88 -23.27
CA MET A 114 6.61 -11.89 -24.17
C MET A 114 7.83 -11.24 -23.52
N TYR A 115 7.64 -10.12 -22.82
CA TYR A 115 8.72 -9.45 -22.10
C TYR A 115 9.24 -10.29 -20.93
N LEU A 116 8.36 -10.91 -20.14
CA LEU A 116 8.74 -11.81 -19.05
C LEU A 116 9.54 -13.01 -19.58
N ALA A 117 9.16 -13.54 -20.75
CA ALA A 117 9.88 -14.64 -21.39
C ALA A 117 11.30 -14.25 -21.84
N GLN A 118 11.63 -12.97 -21.98
CA GLN A 118 12.98 -12.49 -22.31
C GLN A 118 13.90 -12.36 -21.09
N ILE A 119 13.34 -12.37 -19.87
CA ILE A 119 14.12 -12.21 -18.64
C ILE A 119 14.76 -13.55 -18.27
N GLN A 120 16.08 -13.65 -18.38
CA GLN A 120 16.84 -14.89 -18.10
C GLN A 120 16.56 -15.47 -16.69
N ALA A 121 16.35 -14.61 -15.70
CA ALA A 121 16.04 -15.04 -14.34
C ALA A 121 14.74 -15.87 -14.25
N PHE A 122 13.77 -15.61 -15.12
CA PHE A 122 12.49 -16.32 -15.17
C PHE A 122 12.49 -17.52 -16.13
N GLN A 123 13.60 -17.74 -16.85
CA GLN A 123 13.72 -18.84 -17.80
C GLN A 123 14.21 -20.14 -17.13
N GLU A 124 13.71 -21.26 -17.64
CA GLU A 124 14.22 -22.61 -17.39
C GLU A 124 14.34 -23.32 -18.74
N LYS A 125 15.53 -23.82 -19.08
CA LYS A 125 15.83 -24.42 -20.40
C LYS A 125 15.46 -23.53 -21.59
N GLY A 126 15.56 -22.19 -21.44
CA GLY A 126 15.30 -21.21 -22.50
C GLY A 126 13.83 -20.84 -22.71
N ALA A 127 12.90 -21.34 -21.89
CA ALA A 127 11.49 -20.95 -21.89
C ALA A 127 11.09 -20.36 -20.54
N LEU A 128 10.07 -19.49 -20.51
CA LEU A 128 9.52 -18.95 -19.27
C LEU A 128 9.00 -20.09 -18.38
N SER A 129 9.49 -20.18 -17.15
CA SER A 129 9.04 -21.17 -16.16
C SER A 129 8.15 -20.50 -15.11
N PRO A 130 6.83 -20.78 -15.09
CA PRO A 130 5.93 -20.24 -14.08
C PRO A 130 6.35 -20.60 -12.65
N ALA A 131 6.90 -21.81 -12.47
CA ALA A 131 7.37 -22.27 -11.16
C ALA A 131 8.56 -21.45 -10.67
N LYS A 132 9.52 -21.13 -11.54
CA LYS A 132 10.70 -20.32 -11.21
C LYS A 132 10.32 -18.85 -10.95
N TYR A 133 9.40 -18.31 -11.74
CA TYR A 133 8.83 -16.98 -11.52
C TYR A 133 8.15 -16.89 -10.13
N GLN A 134 7.30 -17.85 -9.79
CA GLN A 134 6.62 -17.88 -8.48
C GLN A 134 7.56 -18.16 -7.30
N ALA A 135 8.67 -18.89 -7.53
CA ALA A 135 9.70 -19.07 -6.52
C ALA A 135 10.39 -17.75 -6.19
N LEU A 136 10.84 -17.01 -7.21
CA LEU A 136 11.52 -15.72 -7.03
C LEU A 136 10.63 -14.66 -6.39
N LEU A 137 9.34 -14.61 -6.74
CA LEU A 137 8.41 -13.65 -6.11
C LEU A 137 8.13 -13.92 -4.63
N ARG A 138 8.42 -15.12 -4.12
CA ARG A 138 8.27 -15.44 -2.69
C ARG A 138 9.48 -15.03 -1.87
N GLU A 139 10.60 -14.73 -2.51
CA GLU A 139 11.85 -14.31 -1.86
C GLU A 139 11.98 -12.79 -1.71
N VAL A 140 11.07 -12.02 -2.34
CA VAL A 140 11.03 -10.54 -2.35
C VAL A 140 9.94 -10.05 -1.40
#